data_AF-A0A926TDA5-F1
#
_entry.id   AF-A0A926TDA5-F1
#
_cell.length_a   1.000
_cell.length_b   1.000
_cell.length_c   1.000
_cell.angle_alpha   90.00
_cell.angle_beta   90.00
_cell.angle_gamma   90.00
#
_symmetry.space_group_name_H-M   'P 1'
#
loop_
_entity.id
_entity.type
_entity.pdbx_description
1 polymer ?
#
loop_
_entity_poly.entity_id
_entity_poly.type
_entity_poly.pdbx_seq_one_letter_code
_entity_poly.pdbx_strand_id
1 'polypeptide(L)'
;MDFQLPDPEDAQISETDFQQQLDRAWQVCDRVTLQTDLWRGRILRTVRDREKWYGDARGTGFLNWLKDREISKSQAYALIELANSADVLLEDGYLEPDTVNQFSKRAFVETAKANPEVQQMVSEAAQRGDRITRREVRQLNDEWTAVTSDLLPPALKEKAADQSIPARYLAPLVREMQRLPEAHQEPIRAAIAEHPDVDTLKQVTSEARSLARYLEA
;
A
#
# COMPACT_ATOMS: atom_id res chain seq x y z
N MET A 1 -16.69 9.31 13.47
CA MET A 1 -15.89 9.77 14.63
C MET A 1 -15.13 10.97 14.16
N ASP A 2 -15.32 12.12 14.79
CA ASP A 2 -14.65 13.35 14.39
C ASP A 2 -14.07 14.00 15.65
N PHE A 3 -12.74 13.96 15.78
CA PHE A 3 -11.99 14.62 16.84
C PHE A 3 -10.69 15.14 16.25
N GLN A 4 -10.28 16.34 16.68
CA GLN A 4 -9.06 16.97 16.19
C GLN A 4 -7.87 16.51 17.04
N LEU A 5 -6.79 16.15 16.37
CA LEU A 5 -5.50 15.90 17.02
C LEU A 5 -4.78 17.25 17.23
N PRO A 6 -4.02 17.41 18.33
CA PRO A 6 -3.19 18.60 18.49
C PRO A 6 -2.15 18.67 17.37
N ASP A 7 -1.82 19.89 16.95
CA ASP A 7 -0.74 20.13 16.01
C ASP A 7 0.61 19.79 16.69
N PRO A 8 1.38 18.82 16.17
CA PRO A 8 2.69 18.48 16.74
C PRO A 8 3.69 19.64 16.70
N GLU A 9 3.51 20.61 15.80
CA GLU A 9 4.40 21.75 15.62
C GLU A 9 4.04 22.96 16.49
N ASP A 10 2.87 22.98 17.12
CA ASP A 10 2.43 24.12 17.92
C ASP A 10 3.32 24.31 19.17
N ALA A 11 4.08 25.39 19.21
CA ALA A 11 4.93 25.72 20.35
C ALA A 11 4.14 26.28 21.55
N GLN A 12 2.88 26.72 21.34
CA GLN A 12 2.05 27.35 22.37
C GLN A 12 1.30 26.33 23.23
N ILE A 13 1.08 25.11 22.72
CA ILE A 13 0.47 24.05 23.52
C ILE A 13 1.48 23.50 24.55
N SER A 14 1.06 23.47 25.81
CA SER A 14 1.86 22.87 26.88
C SER A 14 1.97 21.35 26.67
N GLU A 15 3.06 20.73 27.13
CA GLU A 15 3.21 19.27 27.03
C GLU A 15 2.07 18.54 27.76
N THR A 16 1.61 19.07 28.89
CA THR A 16 0.49 18.51 29.64
C THR A 16 -0.81 18.57 28.84
N ASP A 17 -1.12 19.69 28.19
CA ASP A 17 -2.33 19.83 27.37
C ASP A 17 -2.27 18.96 26.12
N PHE A 18 -1.09 18.88 25.49
CA PHE A 18 -0.84 18.01 24.35
C PHE A 18 -1.13 16.54 24.69
N GLN A 19 -0.55 16.02 25.79
CA GLN A 19 -0.79 14.65 26.24
C GLN A 19 -2.27 14.41 26.61
N GLN A 20 -2.93 15.36 27.29
CA GLN A 20 -4.35 15.23 27.61
C GLN A 20 -5.24 15.13 26.36
N GLN A 21 -4.95 15.89 25.31
CA GLN A 21 -5.69 15.80 24.05
C GLN A 21 -5.49 14.45 23.38
N LEU A 22 -4.25 13.94 23.37
CA LEU A 22 -3.94 12.62 22.83
C LEU A 22 -4.61 11.49 23.62
N ASP A 23 -4.63 11.56 24.95
CA ASP A 23 -5.27 10.55 25.79
C ASP A 23 -6.78 10.50 25.55
N ARG A 24 -7.43 11.66 25.40
CA ARG A 24 -8.85 11.74 25.03
C ARG A 24 -9.09 11.11 23.66
N ALA A 25 -8.26 11.42 22.66
CA ALA A 25 -8.35 10.83 21.33
C ALA A 25 -8.13 9.30 21.35
N TRP A 26 -7.19 8.83 22.18
CA TRP A 26 -6.86 7.41 22.32
C TRP A 26 -8.00 6.59 22.93
N GLN A 27 -8.68 7.11 23.96
CA GLN A 27 -9.83 6.45 24.61
C GLN A 27 -10.99 6.17 23.64
N VAL A 28 -11.19 7.04 22.64
CA VAL A 28 -12.24 6.84 21.62
C VAL A 28 -11.89 5.66 20.69
N CYS A 29 -10.62 5.24 20.67
CA CYS A 29 -10.11 4.18 19.81
C CYS A 29 -10.14 2.79 20.48
N ASP A 30 -10.97 2.54 21.49
CA ASP A 30 -10.99 1.26 22.23
C ASP A 30 -11.49 0.07 21.38
N ARG A 31 -12.31 0.31 20.36
CA ARG A 31 -12.80 -0.75 19.48
C ARG A 31 -11.69 -1.28 18.56
N VAL A 32 -11.82 -2.53 18.13
CA VAL A 32 -10.90 -3.15 17.16
C VAL A 32 -11.55 -3.13 15.78
N THR A 33 -11.50 -1.99 15.11
CA THR A 33 -11.96 -1.77 13.73
C THR A 33 -10.84 -1.15 12.89
N LEU A 34 -10.96 -1.19 11.56
CA LEU A 34 -9.97 -0.53 10.71
C LEU A 34 -9.95 0.97 10.98
N GLN A 35 -11.12 1.59 11.11
CA GLN A 35 -11.25 3.02 11.40
C GLN A 35 -10.54 3.43 12.71
N THR A 36 -10.68 2.66 13.79
CA THR A 36 -9.95 2.91 15.05
C THR A 36 -8.45 2.69 14.91
N ASP A 37 -8.01 1.77 14.05
CA ASP A 37 -6.58 1.58 13.79
C ASP A 37 -5.97 2.71 12.93
N LEU A 38 -6.75 3.30 12.01
CA LEU A 38 -6.37 4.53 11.32
C LEU A 38 -6.16 5.67 12.32
N TRP A 39 -7.11 5.85 13.25
CA TRP A 39 -6.99 6.87 14.29
C TRP A 39 -5.79 6.64 15.21
N ARG A 40 -5.56 5.40 15.67
CA ARG A 40 -4.35 5.06 16.44
C ARG A 40 -3.08 5.39 15.66
N GLY A 41 -3.05 5.10 14.36
CA GLY A 41 -1.93 5.45 13.49
C GLY A 41 -1.69 6.96 13.40
N ARG A 42 -2.75 7.77 13.26
CA ARG A 42 -2.67 9.24 13.26
C ARG A 42 -2.17 9.78 14.61
N ILE A 43 -2.67 9.26 15.74
CA ILE A 43 -2.21 9.62 17.09
C ILE A 43 -0.71 9.31 17.26
N LEU A 44 -0.29 8.09 16.89
CA LEU A 44 1.11 7.67 16.95
C LEU A 44 2.01 8.56 16.09
N ARG A 45 1.53 8.96 14.90
CA ARG A 45 2.23 9.90 14.02
C ARG A 45 2.39 11.26 14.70
N THR A 46 1.33 11.80 15.29
CA THR A 46 1.36 13.08 16.02
C THR A 46 2.36 13.06 17.18
N VAL A 47 2.40 12.01 18.00
CA VAL A 47 3.41 11.87 19.07
C VAL A 47 4.82 11.82 18.51
N ARG A 48 5.05 10.99 17.49
CA ARG A 48 6.36 10.84 16.84
C ARG A 48 6.83 12.17 16.26
N ASP A 49 5.95 12.91 15.60
CA ASP A 49 6.30 14.15 14.94
C ASP A 49 6.52 15.28 15.96
N ARG A 50 5.78 15.31 17.08
CA ARG A 50 6.08 16.18 18.23
C ARG A 50 7.49 15.92 18.77
N GLU A 51 7.86 14.66 18.95
CA GLU A 51 9.20 14.26 19.42
C GLU A 51 10.31 14.72 18.45
N LYS A 52 10.07 14.71 17.14
CA LYS A 52 11.07 15.20 16.17
C LYS A 52 11.36 16.69 16.33
N TRP A 53 10.36 17.48 16.69
CA TRP A 53 10.46 18.93 16.79
C TRP A 53 10.98 19.39 18.16
N TYR A 54 10.52 18.76 19.24
CA TYR A 54 10.73 19.23 20.61
C TYR A 54 11.44 18.22 21.52
N GLY A 55 11.61 16.98 21.04
CA GLY A 55 12.20 15.88 21.80
C GLY A 55 13.71 15.83 21.72
N ASP A 56 14.26 14.71 22.20
CA ASP A 56 15.69 14.47 22.02
C ASP A 56 15.96 13.97 20.59
N ALA A 57 17.12 14.32 20.03
CA ALA A 57 17.51 13.85 18.69
C ALA A 57 17.63 12.30 18.59
N ARG A 58 17.47 11.58 19.70
CA ARG A 58 17.54 10.12 19.80
C ARG A 58 16.15 9.47 19.75
N GLY A 59 15.07 10.25 19.82
CA GLY A 59 13.68 9.79 19.82
C GLY A 59 13.27 9.02 21.07
N THR A 60 13.94 9.26 22.20
CA THR A 60 13.73 8.51 23.44
C THR A 60 12.32 8.75 24.00
N GLY A 61 11.77 9.96 23.85
CA GLY A 61 10.43 10.30 24.33
C GLY A 61 9.34 9.47 23.65
N PHE A 62 9.40 9.34 22.32
CA PHE A 62 8.47 8.50 21.58
C PHE A 62 8.59 7.01 21.99
N LEU A 63 9.80 6.49 22.17
CA LEU A 63 9.99 5.10 22.60
C LEU A 63 9.45 4.83 24.01
N ASN A 64 9.61 5.78 24.94
CA ASN A 64 9.04 5.68 26.28
C ASN A 64 7.50 5.74 26.22
N TRP A 65 6.95 6.66 25.43
CA TRP A 65 5.50 6.79 25.25
C TRP A 65 4.86 5.51 24.72
N LEU A 66 5.53 4.83 23.78
CA LEU A 66 5.12 3.52 23.28
C LEU A 66 5.17 2.44 24.36
N LYS A 67 6.24 2.42 25.16
CA LYS A 67 6.44 1.44 26.23
C LYS A 67 5.36 1.55 27.30
N ASP A 68 4.98 2.76 27.69
CA ASP A 68 3.94 3.02 28.70
C ASP A 68 2.55 2.52 28.26
N ARG A 69 2.36 2.32 26.94
CA ARG A 69 1.12 1.83 26.34
C ARG A 69 1.23 0.40 25.80
N GLU A 70 2.33 -0.30 26.12
CA GLU A 70 2.60 -1.67 25.68
C GLU A 70 2.58 -1.86 24.15
N ILE A 71 2.97 -0.82 23.41
CA ILE A 71 3.02 -0.84 21.94
C ILE A 71 4.44 -1.13 21.48
N SER A 72 4.62 -2.16 20.66
CA SER A 72 5.93 -2.41 20.04
C SER A 72 6.27 -1.37 18.97
N LYS A 73 7.57 -1.09 18.77
CA LYS A 73 8.04 -0.17 17.71
C LYS A 73 7.51 -0.57 16.33
N SER A 74 7.58 -1.87 15.98
CA SER A 74 7.08 -2.38 14.70
C SER A 74 5.57 -2.17 14.53
N GLN A 75 4.78 -2.42 15.57
CA GLN A 75 3.34 -2.15 15.56
C GLN A 75 3.04 -0.67 15.37
N ALA A 76 3.78 0.22 16.06
CA ALA A 76 3.60 1.65 15.94
C ALA A 76 3.82 2.13 14.49
N TYR A 77 4.93 1.74 13.87
CA TYR A 77 5.21 2.11 12.48
C TYR A 77 4.23 1.48 11.49
N ALA A 78 3.74 0.26 11.74
CA ALA A 78 2.72 -0.35 10.89
C ALA A 78 1.37 0.41 10.95
N LEU A 79 0.97 0.90 12.13
CA LEU A 79 -0.23 1.74 12.28
C LEU A 79 -0.04 3.11 11.64
N ILE A 80 1.15 3.71 11.79
CA ILE A 80 1.46 4.98 11.12
C ILE A 80 1.45 4.83 9.59
N GLU A 81 2.04 3.76 9.05
CA GLU A 81 1.98 3.46 7.60
C GLU A 81 0.53 3.32 7.14
N LEU A 82 -0.28 2.58 7.89
CA LEU A 82 -1.70 2.40 7.59
C LEU A 82 -2.46 3.74 7.57
N ALA A 83 -2.22 4.62 8.55
CA ALA A 83 -2.82 5.96 8.59
C ALA A 83 -2.37 6.84 7.42
N ASN A 84 -1.07 6.84 7.10
CA ASN A 84 -0.54 7.58 5.95
C ASN A 84 -1.18 7.09 4.63
N SER A 85 -1.32 5.77 4.46
CA SER A 85 -2.02 5.21 3.29
C SER A 85 -3.48 5.66 3.21
N ALA A 86 -4.16 5.85 4.34
CA ALA A 86 -5.54 6.31 4.36
C ALA A 86 -5.67 7.78 4.04
N ASP A 87 -4.77 8.61 4.56
CA ASP A 87 -4.77 10.03 4.27
C ASP A 87 -4.56 10.26 2.76
N VAL A 88 -3.62 9.54 2.14
CA VAL A 88 -3.42 9.59 0.67
C VAL A 88 -4.70 9.21 -0.09
N LEU A 89 -5.31 8.06 0.21
CA LEU A 89 -6.50 7.61 -0.50
C LEU A 89 -7.73 8.52 -0.28
N LEU A 90 -7.84 9.16 0.89
CA LEU A 90 -8.91 10.12 1.20
C LEU A 90 -8.67 11.46 0.47
N GLU A 91 -7.44 11.97 0.49
CA GLU A 91 -7.05 13.22 -0.18
C GLU A 91 -7.22 13.13 -1.69
N ASP A 92 -6.85 12.00 -2.29
CA ASP A 92 -6.98 11.76 -3.72
C ASP A 92 -8.42 11.41 -4.15
N GLY A 93 -9.36 11.30 -3.20
CA GLY A 93 -10.77 11.02 -3.46
C GLY A 93 -11.08 9.58 -3.84
N TYR A 94 -10.13 8.66 -3.71
CA TYR A 94 -10.36 7.24 -3.97
C TYR A 94 -11.06 6.54 -2.82
N LEU A 95 -11.05 7.06 -1.59
CA LEU A 95 -11.70 6.39 -0.46
C LEU A 95 -12.89 7.17 0.08
N GLU A 96 -14.03 6.48 0.22
CA GLU A 96 -15.14 6.98 0.99
C GLU A 96 -15.02 6.58 2.47
N PRO A 97 -15.20 7.51 3.43
CA PRO A 97 -15.06 7.21 4.86
C PRO A 97 -15.90 6.02 5.35
N ASP A 98 -17.07 5.80 4.76
CA ASP A 98 -18.00 4.75 5.16
C ASP A 98 -17.61 3.36 4.61
N THR A 99 -16.73 3.31 3.60
CA THR A 99 -16.26 2.05 3.00
C THR A 99 -14.97 1.53 3.62
N VAL A 100 -14.30 2.33 4.47
CA VAL A 100 -13.04 1.97 5.17
C VAL A 100 -13.12 0.56 5.78
N ASN A 101 -14.20 0.25 6.48
CA ASN A 101 -14.33 -1.03 7.20
C ASN A 101 -14.56 -2.23 6.27
N GLN A 102 -14.63 -2.05 4.96
CA GLN A 102 -14.65 -3.14 3.97
C GLN A 102 -13.28 -3.71 3.68
N PHE A 103 -12.22 -2.97 4.02
CA PHE A 103 -10.85 -3.39 3.75
C PHE A 103 -10.26 -4.17 4.93
N SER A 104 -9.44 -5.17 4.61
CA SER A 104 -8.41 -5.62 5.55
C SER A 104 -7.24 -4.62 5.60
N LYS A 105 -6.56 -4.50 6.75
CA LYS A 105 -5.37 -3.61 6.92
C LYS A 105 -4.37 -3.73 5.78
N ARG A 106 -4.06 -4.97 5.40
CA ARG A 106 -3.07 -5.25 4.34
C ARG A 106 -3.59 -4.90 2.95
N ALA A 107 -4.88 -5.08 2.68
CA ALA A 107 -5.49 -4.65 1.42
C ALA A 107 -5.40 -3.14 1.28
N PHE A 108 -5.69 -2.44 2.36
CA PHE A 108 -5.70 -0.99 2.41
C PHE A 108 -4.32 -0.41 2.07
N VAL A 109 -3.25 -0.90 2.71
CA VAL A 109 -1.87 -0.50 2.40
C VAL A 109 -1.45 -0.88 0.97
N GLU A 110 -1.88 -2.05 0.48
CA GLU A 110 -1.59 -2.46 -0.92
C GLU A 110 -2.30 -1.56 -1.93
N THR A 111 -3.54 -1.13 -1.63
CA THR A 111 -4.35 -0.25 -2.49
C THR A 111 -3.69 1.12 -2.63
N ALA A 112 -3.24 1.72 -1.53
CA ALA A 112 -2.54 3.00 -1.56
C ALA A 112 -1.23 2.99 -2.38
N LYS A 113 -0.66 1.80 -2.64
CA LYS A 113 0.55 1.62 -3.47
C LYS A 113 0.23 1.25 -4.92
N ALA A 114 -1.03 0.93 -5.23
CA ALA A 114 -1.47 0.64 -6.58
C ALA A 114 -1.60 1.92 -7.41
N ASN A 115 -1.68 1.78 -8.72
CA ASN A 115 -1.93 2.91 -9.61
C ASN A 115 -3.38 3.43 -9.47
N PRO A 116 -3.66 4.68 -9.91
CA PRO A 116 -4.97 5.31 -9.80
C PRO A 116 -6.15 4.47 -10.29
N GLU A 117 -6.00 3.78 -11.41
CA GLU A 117 -7.10 2.99 -11.98
C GLU A 117 -7.42 1.76 -11.13
N VAL A 118 -6.41 1.09 -10.55
CA VAL A 118 -6.64 -0.02 -9.61
C VAL A 118 -7.20 0.49 -8.30
N GLN A 119 -6.75 1.65 -7.82
CA GLN A 119 -7.34 2.31 -6.66
C GLN A 119 -8.84 2.56 -6.89
N GLN A 120 -9.21 3.12 -8.04
CA GLN A 120 -10.60 3.34 -8.40
C GLN A 120 -11.41 2.03 -8.46
N MET A 121 -10.90 0.99 -9.13
CA MET A 121 -11.59 -0.31 -9.22
C MET A 121 -11.83 -0.94 -7.84
N VAL A 122 -10.84 -0.85 -6.95
CA VAL A 122 -10.94 -1.34 -5.58
C VAL A 122 -11.99 -0.56 -4.79
N SER A 123 -12.03 0.76 -4.96
CA SER A 123 -12.97 1.64 -4.28
C SER A 123 -14.40 1.42 -4.73
N GLU A 124 -14.63 1.25 -6.03
CA GLU A 124 -15.94 0.88 -6.57
C GLU A 124 -16.42 -0.47 -6.02
N ALA A 125 -15.51 -1.45 -5.85
CA ALA A 125 -15.85 -2.72 -5.20
C ALA A 125 -16.23 -2.53 -3.73
N ALA A 126 -15.47 -1.73 -2.98
CA ALA A 126 -15.79 -1.43 -1.58
C ALA A 126 -17.15 -0.72 -1.42
N GLN A 127 -17.46 0.24 -2.31
CA GLN A 127 -18.76 0.93 -2.37
C GLN A 127 -19.93 -0.01 -2.63
N ARG A 128 -19.74 -1.05 -3.47
CA ARG A 128 -20.76 -2.08 -3.70
C ARG A 128 -20.98 -3.02 -2.51
N GLY A 129 -20.15 -2.92 -1.48
CA GLY A 129 -20.25 -3.73 -0.28
C GLY A 129 -19.27 -4.91 -0.24
N ASP A 130 -18.39 -5.05 -1.23
CA ASP A 130 -17.45 -6.15 -1.33
C ASP A 130 -16.39 -6.04 -0.23
N ARG A 131 -16.01 -7.19 0.34
CA ARG A 131 -14.89 -7.26 1.30
C ARG A 131 -13.59 -7.22 0.54
N ILE A 132 -12.75 -6.22 0.80
CA ILE A 132 -11.48 -6.03 0.09
C ILE A 132 -10.32 -6.65 0.88
N THR A 133 -9.78 -7.72 0.33
CA THR A 133 -8.61 -8.44 0.82
C THR A 133 -7.38 -8.10 -0.01
N ARG A 134 -6.19 -8.33 0.56
CA ARG A 134 -4.93 -8.13 -0.16
C ARG A 134 -4.86 -8.95 -1.46
N ARG A 135 -5.51 -10.12 -1.47
CA ARG A 135 -5.55 -10.99 -2.63
C ARG A 135 -6.35 -10.35 -3.77
N GLU A 136 -7.50 -9.74 -3.47
CA GLU A 136 -8.33 -9.06 -4.49
C GLU A 136 -7.61 -7.84 -5.06
N VAL A 137 -7.01 -7.00 -4.22
CA VAL A 137 -6.22 -5.84 -4.69
C VAL A 137 -5.11 -6.30 -5.63
N ARG A 138 -4.38 -7.36 -5.27
CA ARG A 138 -3.32 -7.91 -6.12
C ARG A 138 -3.86 -8.49 -7.43
N GLN A 139 -5.01 -9.16 -7.38
CA GLN A 139 -5.64 -9.71 -8.57
C GLN A 139 -6.04 -8.59 -9.54
N LEU A 140 -6.70 -7.53 -9.05
CA LEU A 140 -7.07 -6.37 -9.86
C LEU A 140 -5.84 -5.68 -10.46
N ASN A 141 -4.77 -5.55 -9.67
CA ASN A 141 -3.51 -5.00 -10.17
C ASN A 141 -2.87 -5.88 -11.26
N ASP A 142 -2.88 -7.20 -11.08
CA ASP A 142 -2.34 -8.14 -12.05
C ASP A 142 -3.16 -8.12 -13.36
N GLU A 143 -4.50 -8.09 -13.26
CA GLU A 143 -5.43 -7.98 -14.39
C GLU A 143 -5.26 -6.66 -15.14
N TRP A 144 -5.22 -5.54 -14.43
CA TRP A 144 -4.98 -4.23 -15.02
C TRP A 144 -3.65 -4.19 -15.80
N THR A 145 -2.58 -4.72 -15.20
CA THR A 145 -1.27 -4.81 -15.83
C THR A 145 -1.31 -5.66 -17.11
N ALA A 146 -2.03 -6.78 -17.08
CA ALA A 146 -2.16 -7.67 -18.24
C ALA A 146 -2.86 -6.99 -19.43
N VAL A 147 -3.87 -6.15 -19.16
CA VAL A 147 -4.63 -5.45 -20.20
C VAL A 147 -3.85 -4.25 -20.76
N THR A 148 -3.23 -3.46 -19.88
CA THR A 148 -2.70 -2.13 -20.25
C THR A 148 -1.23 -2.13 -20.65
N SER A 149 -0.45 -3.15 -20.28
CA SER A 149 0.98 -3.14 -20.54
C SER A 149 1.31 -3.22 -22.04
N ASP A 150 2.10 -2.28 -22.54
CA ASP A 150 2.63 -2.31 -23.91
C ASP A 150 3.80 -3.30 -24.10
N LEU A 151 4.32 -3.85 -23.00
CA LEU A 151 5.39 -4.85 -23.03
C LEU A 151 4.87 -6.25 -23.36
N LEU A 152 3.55 -6.46 -23.28
CA LEU A 152 2.92 -7.75 -23.58
C LEU A 152 2.46 -7.80 -25.04
N PRO A 153 2.82 -8.86 -25.79
CA PRO A 153 2.32 -9.05 -27.15
C PRO A 153 0.80 -9.26 -27.17
N PRO A 154 0.12 -8.92 -28.28
CA PRO A 154 -1.34 -9.07 -28.41
C PRO A 154 -1.83 -10.49 -28.08
N ALA A 155 -1.10 -11.53 -28.50
CA ALA A 155 -1.45 -12.92 -28.23
C ALA A 155 -1.57 -13.25 -26.73
N LEU A 156 -0.73 -12.64 -25.88
CA LEU A 156 -0.83 -12.83 -24.43
C LEU A 156 -1.97 -12.03 -23.81
N LYS A 157 -2.30 -10.86 -24.36
CA LYS A 157 -3.47 -10.08 -23.92
C LYS A 157 -4.78 -10.82 -24.24
N GLU A 158 -4.88 -11.42 -25.42
CA GLU A 158 -6.02 -12.28 -25.80
C GLU A 158 -6.13 -13.49 -24.86
N LYS A 159 -5.01 -14.16 -24.57
CA LYS A 159 -4.97 -15.29 -23.63
C LYS A 159 -5.27 -14.93 -22.18
N ALA A 160 -5.01 -13.67 -21.79
CA ALA A 160 -5.44 -13.17 -20.48
C ALA A 160 -6.95 -12.94 -20.47
N ALA A 161 -7.50 -12.38 -21.54
CA ALA A 161 -8.93 -12.07 -21.69
C ALA A 161 -9.80 -13.34 -21.76
N ASP A 162 -9.34 -14.40 -22.44
CA ASP A 162 -10.03 -15.69 -22.50
C ASP A 162 -9.76 -16.61 -21.29
N GLN A 163 -8.98 -16.13 -20.32
CA GLN A 163 -8.58 -16.83 -19.09
C GLN A 163 -7.75 -18.10 -19.31
N SER A 164 -7.22 -18.34 -20.51
CA SER A 164 -6.29 -19.45 -20.77
C SER A 164 -4.94 -19.25 -20.05
N ILE A 165 -4.52 -18.00 -19.84
CA ILE A 165 -3.34 -17.64 -19.04
C ILE A 165 -3.76 -16.68 -17.92
N PRO A 166 -3.63 -17.08 -16.63
CA PRO A 166 -3.91 -16.20 -15.51
C PRO A 166 -2.99 -14.98 -15.46
N ALA A 167 -3.57 -13.79 -15.26
CA ALA A 167 -2.85 -12.50 -15.18
C ALA A 167 -1.71 -12.47 -14.14
N ARG A 168 -1.81 -13.28 -13.08
CA ARG A 168 -0.76 -13.47 -12.05
C ARG A 168 0.60 -13.95 -12.60
N TYR A 169 0.64 -14.51 -13.82
CA TYR A 169 1.89 -14.87 -14.50
C TYR A 169 2.43 -13.77 -15.40
N LEU A 170 1.57 -12.84 -15.84
CA LEU A 170 1.92 -11.74 -16.74
C LEU A 170 2.46 -10.53 -15.98
N ALA A 171 1.78 -10.12 -14.90
CA ALA A 171 2.17 -8.94 -14.15
C ALA A 171 3.59 -9.01 -13.55
N PRO A 172 4.07 -10.16 -13.01
CA PRO A 172 5.45 -10.29 -12.61
C PRO A 172 6.44 -10.08 -13.75
N LEU A 173 6.16 -10.64 -14.94
CA LEU A 173 7.02 -10.47 -16.11
C LEU A 173 7.14 -8.99 -16.50
N VAL A 174 6.00 -8.31 -16.64
CA VAL A 174 5.94 -6.88 -17.00
C VAL A 174 6.78 -6.05 -16.04
N ARG A 175 6.63 -6.27 -14.73
CA ARG A 175 7.39 -5.53 -13.71
C ARG A 175 8.90 -5.75 -13.82
N GLU A 176 9.35 -6.98 -14.09
CA GLU A 176 10.80 -7.22 -14.27
C GLU A 176 11.30 -6.61 -15.58
N MET A 177 10.53 -6.70 -16.67
CA MET A 177 10.89 -6.10 -17.97
C MET A 177 10.98 -4.57 -17.92
N GLN A 178 10.11 -3.90 -17.15
CA GLN A 178 10.16 -2.44 -16.95
C GLN A 178 11.48 -1.96 -16.33
N ARG A 179 12.20 -2.83 -15.62
CA ARG A 179 13.51 -2.51 -15.02
C ARG A 179 14.67 -2.71 -16.01
N LEU A 180 14.40 -3.31 -17.17
CA LEU A 180 15.41 -3.62 -18.17
C LEU A 180 15.47 -2.53 -19.25
N PRO A 181 16.67 -2.19 -19.77
CA PRO A 181 16.81 -1.43 -21.01
C PRO A 181 16.09 -2.10 -22.18
N GLU A 182 15.62 -1.31 -23.15
CA GLU A 182 14.85 -1.79 -24.31
C GLU A 182 15.55 -2.91 -25.10
N ALA A 183 16.88 -2.82 -25.23
CA ALA A 183 17.71 -3.85 -25.87
C ALA A 183 17.58 -5.25 -25.24
N HIS A 184 17.24 -5.34 -23.95
CA HIS A 184 17.00 -6.59 -23.25
C HIS A 184 15.52 -6.97 -23.20
N GLN A 185 14.61 -6.02 -23.44
CA GLN A 185 13.17 -6.30 -23.51
C GLN A 185 12.80 -7.00 -24.81
N GLU A 186 13.41 -6.62 -25.94
CA GLU A 186 13.07 -7.18 -27.25
C GLU A 186 13.24 -8.70 -27.35
N PRO A 187 14.37 -9.31 -26.91
CA PRO A 187 14.52 -10.77 -26.94
C PRO A 187 13.46 -11.48 -26.09
N ILE A 188 13.10 -10.90 -24.95
CA ILE A 188 12.06 -11.45 -24.06
C ILE A 188 10.69 -11.37 -24.76
N ARG A 189 10.36 -10.23 -25.39
CA ARG A 189 9.13 -10.05 -26.17
C ARG A 189 9.03 -11.05 -27.32
N ALA A 190 10.12 -11.28 -28.04
CA ALA A 190 10.17 -12.23 -29.13
C ALA A 190 9.89 -13.66 -28.64
N ALA A 191 10.55 -14.09 -27.55
CA ALA A 191 10.37 -15.43 -26.99
C ALA A 191 8.92 -15.71 -26.56
N ILE A 192 8.27 -14.75 -25.88
CA ILE A 192 6.87 -14.91 -25.45
C ILE A 192 5.86 -14.78 -26.59
N ALA A 193 6.21 -14.11 -27.68
CA ALA A 193 5.38 -14.06 -28.88
C ALA A 193 5.43 -15.37 -29.66
N GLU A 194 6.59 -16.03 -29.72
CA GLU A 194 6.77 -17.34 -30.36
C GLU A 194 6.08 -18.46 -29.55
N HIS A 195 6.23 -18.44 -28.23
CA HIS A 195 5.67 -19.43 -27.31
C HIS A 195 4.86 -18.77 -26.19
N PRO A 196 3.60 -18.36 -26.47
CA PRO A 196 2.74 -17.69 -25.51
C PRO A 196 2.10 -18.72 -24.55
N ASP A 197 2.90 -19.37 -23.72
CA ASP A 197 2.47 -20.36 -22.72
C ASP A 197 3.03 -20.08 -21.32
N VAL A 198 2.48 -20.77 -20.33
CA VAL A 198 2.79 -20.53 -18.92
C VAL A 198 4.23 -20.91 -18.55
N ASP A 199 4.83 -21.89 -19.23
CA ASP A 199 6.17 -22.35 -18.88
C ASP A 199 7.23 -21.43 -19.45
N THR A 200 7.04 -20.97 -20.69
CA THR A 200 7.83 -19.88 -21.29
C THR A 200 7.75 -18.63 -20.42
N LEU A 201 6.56 -18.21 -19.99
CA LEU A 201 6.37 -17.03 -19.14
C LEU A 201 7.17 -17.13 -17.83
N LYS A 202 7.15 -18.28 -17.14
CA LYS A 202 7.92 -18.48 -15.90
C LYS A 202 9.42 -18.39 -16.16
N GLN A 203 9.89 -19.02 -17.23
CA GLN A 203 11.29 -19.02 -17.60
C GLN A 203 11.78 -17.59 -17.86
N VAL A 204 11.14 -16.88 -18.79
CA VAL A 204 11.58 -15.53 -19.15
C VAL A 204 11.40 -14.53 -18.00
N THR A 205 10.43 -14.72 -17.10
CA THR A 205 10.31 -13.91 -15.87
C THR A 205 11.52 -14.11 -14.97
N SER A 206 12.01 -15.34 -14.84
CA SER A 206 13.20 -15.66 -14.04
C SER A 206 14.47 -15.07 -14.66
N GLU A 207 14.59 -15.13 -15.99
CA GLU A 207 15.69 -14.53 -16.74
C GLU A 207 15.68 -13.00 -16.60
N ALA A 208 14.52 -12.35 -16.82
CA ALA A 208 14.34 -10.92 -16.66
C ALA A 208 14.72 -10.44 -15.26
N ARG A 209 14.28 -11.16 -14.21
CA ARG A 209 14.66 -10.86 -12.83
C ARG A 209 16.16 -10.97 -12.60
N SER A 210 16.80 -11.99 -13.15
CA SER A 210 18.25 -12.20 -13.00
C SER A 210 19.04 -11.09 -13.70
N LEU A 211 18.60 -10.68 -14.89
CA LEU A 211 19.18 -9.55 -15.63
C LEU A 211 19.00 -8.23 -14.87
N ALA A 212 17.81 -7.95 -14.36
CA ALA A 212 17.53 -6.72 -13.60
C ALA A 212 18.43 -6.61 -12.37
N ARG A 213 18.61 -7.72 -11.64
CA ARG A 213 19.52 -7.77 -10.49
C ARG A 213 20.99 -7.56 -10.86
N TYR A 214 21.42 -8.01 -12.04
CA TYR A 214 22.79 -7.82 -12.51
C TYR A 214 23.05 -6.37 -12.90
N LEU A 215 22.07 -5.68 -13.48
CA LEU A 215 22.20 -4.28 -13.91
C LEU A 215 22.11 -3.28 -12.76
N GLU A 216 21.49 -3.65 -11.63
CA GLU A 216 21.40 -2.82 -10.42
C GLU A 216 22.62 -2.97 -9.48
N ALA A 217 23.52 -3.92 -9.75
CA ALA A 217 24.71 -4.22 -8.93
C ALA A 217 25.95 -3.44 -9.40
#